data_AF-A0A1V4IUK4-F1
#
_entry.id   AF-A0A1V4IUK4-F1
#
_cell.length_a   1.000
_cell.length_b   1.000
_cell.length_c   1.000
_cell.angle_alpha   90.00
_cell.angle_beta   90.00
_cell.angle_gamma   90.00
#
_symmetry.space_group_name_H-M   'P 1'
#
loop_
_entity.id
_entity.type
_entity.pdbx_description
1 polymer ?
#
loop_
_entity_poly.entity_id
_entity_poly.type
_entity_poly.pdbx_seq_one_letter_code
_entity_poly.pdbx_strand_id
1 'polypeptide(L)'
;MTILKKLLSFIIVYILLFHSIENTAHASQNISNQKPLNVGVFLVDLSNAFNSDLKKSLEELQKESGNKIKFTVFDGKANQSVQNDDIARELDSDFDVFVVAPISSNEDQVSDALNKIVDAKRPLI
;
A
#
# COMPACT_ATOMS: atom_id res chain seq x y z
N MET A 1 53.70 -6.59 46.64
CA MET A 1 53.42 -6.57 45.17
C MET A 1 52.13 -7.27 44.74
N THR A 2 51.45 -8.05 45.59
CA THR A 2 50.19 -8.75 45.23
C THR A 2 48.95 -7.87 45.39
N ILE A 3 48.92 -7.01 46.41
CA ILE A 3 47.79 -6.11 46.70
C ILE A 3 47.67 -5.01 45.64
N LEU A 4 48.79 -4.42 45.22
CA LEU A 4 48.81 -3.41 44.17
C LEU A 4 48.38 -3.98 42.81
N LYS A 5 48.79 -5.22 42.49
CA LYS A 5 48.36 -5.93 41.27
C LYS A 5 46.86 -6.26 41.30
N LYS A 6 46.33 -6.64 42.46
CA LYS A 6 44.87 -6.85 42.64
C LYS A 6 44.10 -5.55 42.46
N LEU A 7 44.56 -4.44 43.04
CA LEU A 7 43.93 -3.12 42.89
C LEU A 7 43.90 -2.67 41.43
N LEU A 8 45.02 -2.85 40.70
CA LEU A 8 45.11 -2.53 39.28
C LEU A 8 44.14 -3.38 38.44
N SER A 9 44.01 -4.67 38.76
CA SER A 9 43.06 -5.57 38.10
C SER A 9 41.61 -5.14 38.31
N PHE A 10 41.25 -4.65 39.50
CA PHE A 10 39.91 -4.14 39.78
C PHE A 10 39.58 -2.88 38.96
N ILE A 11 40.54 -1.98 38.79
CA ILE A 11 40.38 -0.75 37.99
C ILE A 11 40.10 -1.09 36.52
N ILE A 12 40.83 -2.06 35.96
CA ILE A 12 40.66 -2.49 34.56
C ILE A 12 39.26 -3.08 34.33
N VAL A 13 38.81 -3.96 35.23
CA VAL A 13 37.47 -4.57 35.15
C VAL A 13 36.38 -3.50 35.25
N TYR A 14 36.55 -2.52 36.14
CA TYR A 14 35.62 -1.42 36.29
C TYR A 14 35.48 -0.58 35.01
N ILE A 15 36.60 -0.23 34.36
CA ILE A 15 36.59 0.54 33.10
C ILE A 15 35.87 -0.22 31.98
N LEU A 16 36.10 -1.54 31.87
CA LEU A 16 35.45 -2.38 30.85
C LEU A 16 33.92 -2.47 31.05
N LEU A 17 33.47 -2.56 32.31
CA LEU A 17 32.04 -2.63 32.62
C LEU A 17 31.32 -1.29 32.36
N PHE A 18 31.97 -0.15 32.65
CA PHE A 18 31.39 1.17 32.40
C PHE A 18 31.34 1.55 30.92
N HIS A 19 32.30 1.07 30.10
CA HIS A 19 32.30 1.32 28.66
C HIS A 19 31.22 0.51 27.90
N SER A 20 30.58 -0.46 28.56
CA SER A 20 29.59 -1.35 27.94
C SER A 20 28.15 -0.82 27.96
N ILE A 21 27.91 0.36 28.54
CA ILE A 21 26.54 0.86 28.84
C ILE A 21 25.93 1.68 27.68
N GLU A 22 26.69 2.08 26.66
CA GLU A 22 26.23 3.10 25.69
C GLU A 22 25.59 2.59 24.38
N ASN A 23 25.37 1.29 24.19
CA ASN A 23 24.75 0.79 22.95
C ASN A 23 23.45 0.01 23.22
N THR A 24 22.44 0.68 23.76
CA THR A 24 21.06 0.23 23.54
C THR A 24 20.67 0.60 22.11
N ALA A 25 20.85 -0.34 21.18
CA ALA A 25 20.23 -0.24 19.87
C ALA A 25 18.71 -0.22 20.06
N HIS A 26 18.12 0.97 20.05
CA HIS A 26 16.67 1.14 20.02
C HIS A 26 16.18 0.68 18.65
N ALA A 27 15.86 -0.61 18.53
CA ALA A 27 15.03 -1.07 17.43
C ALA A 27 13.62 -0.54 17.69
N SER A 28 13.21 0.49 16.95
CA SER A 28 11.78 0.79 16.91
C SER A 28 11.12 -0.43 16.26
N GLN A 29 10.18 -1.06 16.98
CA GLN A 29 9.28 -1.97 16.30
C GLN A 29 8.51 -1.10 15.32
N ASN A 30 8.75 -1.30 14.02
CA ASN A 30 7.96 -0.69 12.97
C ASN A 30 6.58 -1.38 12.95
N ILE A 31 5.83 -1.21 14.04
CA ILE A 31 4.38 -1.41 14.06
C ILE A 31 3.82 -0.16 13.39
N SER A 32 4.13 -0.01 12.11
CA SER A 32 3.45 0.96 11.28
C SER A 32 1.98 0.55 11.35
N ASN A 33 1.15 1.39 11.96
CA ASN A 33 -0.26 1.51 11.60
C ASN A 33 -0.31 1.95 10.14
N GLN A 34 0.09 1.04 9.24
CA GLN A 34 0.27 1.32 7.83
C GLN A 34 -1.13 1.60 7.32
N LYS A 35 -1.35 2.83 6.85
CA LYS A 35 -2.60 3.21 6.19
C LYS A 35 -2.92 2.10 5.18
N PRO A 36 -4.13 1.52 5.18
CA PRO A 36 -4.50 0.52 4.20
C PRO A 36 -4.25 1.07 2.79
N LEU A 37 -3.68 0.25 1.92
CA LEU A 37 -3.57 0.57 0.50
C LEU A 37 -4.98 0.63 -0.08
N ASN A 38 -5.46 1.82 -0.41
CA ASN A 38 -6.76 2.04 -1.03
C ASN A 38 -6.63 1.88 -2.55
N VAL A 39 -7.38 0.94 -3.13
CA VAL A 39 -7.33 0.64 -4.58
C VAL A 39 -8.72 0.86 -5.18
N GLY A 40 -8.82 1.77 -6.16
CA GLY A 40 -10.02 1.96 -6.97
C GLY A 40 -9.96 1.05 -8.20
N VAL A 41 -10.90 0.13 -8.34
CA VAL A 41 -10.94 -0.88 -9.42
C VAL A 41 -12.14 -0.61 -10.33
N PHE A 42 -11.90 -0.23 -11.57
CA PHE A 42 -12.92 0.14 -12.55
C PHE A 42 -13.09 -1.00 -13.56
N LEU A 43 -14.10 -1.84 -13.36
CA LEU A 43 -14.36 -3.01 -14.22
C LEU A 43 -15.30 -2.66 -15.38
N VAL A 44 -15.23 -3.47 -16.44
CA VAL A 44 -16.08 -3.31 -17.64
C VAL A 44 -17.56 -3.41 -17.28
N ASP A 45 -17.95 -4.48 -16.60
CA ASP A 45 -19.29 -4.72 -16.08
C ASP A 45 -19.25 -5.80 -14.99
N LEU A 46 -20.24 -5.84 -14.09
CA LEU A 46 -20.41 -6.94 -13.13
C LEU A 46 -21.47 -7.97 -13.55
N SER A 47 -21.97 -7.89 -14.78
CA SER A 47 -23.04 -8.76 -15.30
C SER A 47 -22.52 -10.14 -15.73
N ASN A 48 -21.26 -10.22 -16.17
CA ASN A 48 -20.64 -11.49 -16.54
C ASN A 48 -20.00 -12.21 -15.33
N ALA A 49 -19.96 -13.55 -15.41
CA ALA A 49 -19.47 -14.39 -14.32
C ALA A 49 -18.00 -14.12 -13.98
N PHE A 50 -17.16 -13.88 -14.98
CA PHE A 50 -15.73 -13.63 -14.78
C PHE A 50 -15.47 -12.38 -13.92
N ASN A 51 -16.08 -11.24 -14.25
CA ASN A 51 -15.92 -10.00 -13.51
C ASN A 51 -16.58 -10.06 -12.13
N SER A 52 -17.73 -10.72 -12.02
CA SER A 52 -18.38 -10.99 -10.72
C SER A 52 -17.47 -11.82 -9.82
N ASP A 53 -16.84 -12.87 -10.34
CA ASP A 53 -15.94 -13.72 -9.56
C ASP A 53 -14.63 -13.01 -9.23
N LEU A 54 -14.09 -12.18 -10.14
CA LEU A 54 -12.97 -11.29 -9.85
C LEU A 54 -13.28 -10.37 -8.67
N LYS A 55 -14.47 -9.74 -8.65
CA LYS A 55 -14.89 -8.91 -7.52
C LYS A 55 -14.92 -9.71 -6.21
N LYS A 56 -15.45 -10.94 -6.21
CA LYS A 56 -15.46 -11.80 -5.01
C LYS A 56 -14.04 -12.12 -4.55
N SER A 57 -13.14 -12.47 -5.46
CA SER A 57 -11.74 -12.74 -5.12
C SER A 57 -11.05 -11.52 -4.53
N LEU A 58 -11.32 -10.30 -5.03
CA LEU A 58 -10.81 -9.07 -4.43
C LEU A 58 -11.37 -8.84 -3.01
N GLU A 59 -12.65 -9.15 -2.77
CA GLU A 59 -13.26 -9.06 -1.44
C GLU A 59 -12.70 -10.09 -0.45
N GLU A 60 -12.39 -11.31 -0.92
CA GLU A 60 -11.72 -12.34 -0.13
C GLU A 60 -10.29 -11.93 0.23
N LEU A 61 -9.51 -11.47 -0.76
CA LEU A 61 -8.16 -10.94 -0.52
C LEU A 61 -8.16 -9.77 0.47
N GLN A 62 -9.14 -8.88 0.39
CA GLN A 62 -9.30 -7.80 1.37
C GLN A 62 -9.49 -8.34 2.79
N LYS A 63 -10.36 -9.35 2.98
CA LYS A 63 -10.61 -9.97 4.29
C LYS A 63 -9.35 -10.65 4.83
N GLU A 64 -8.62 -11.37 3.98
CA GLU A 64 -7.38 -12.05 4.34
C GLU A 64 -6.24 -11.07 4.66
N SER A 65 -6.24 -9.88 4.06
CA SER A 65 -5.18 -8.89 4.23
C SER A 65 -5.09 -8.29 5.64
N GLY A 66 -6.10 -8.49 6.50
CA GLY A 66 -6.10 -7.96 7.87
C GLY A 66 -6.05 -6.42 7.89
N ASN A 67 -6.80 -5.76 7.01
CA ASN A 67 -6.87 -4.30 6.84
C ASN A 67 -5.63 -3.65 6.19
N LYS A 68 -4.78 -4.42 5.50
CA LYS A 68 -3.64 -3.86 4.77
C LYS A 68 -4.02 -3.30 3.40
N ILE A 69 -5.09 -3.80 2.79
CA ILE A 69 -5.55 -3.42 1.47
C ILE A 69 -7.07 -3.22 1.52
N LYS A 70 -7.57 -2.21 0.83
CA LYS A 70 -8.99 -1.94 0.65
C LYS A 70 -9.29 -1.73 -0.83
N PHE A 71 -10.13 -2.58 -1.41
CA PHE A 71 -10.62 -2.45 -2.78
C PHE A 71 -11.97 -1.74 -2.78
N THR A 72 -12.14 -0.79 -3.70
CA THR A 72 -13.45 -0.24 -4.06
C THR A 72 -13.69 -0.53 -5.53
N VAL A 73 -14.70 -1.35 -5.82
CA VAL A 73 -14.99 -1.84 -7.18
C VAL A 73 -16.13 -1.03 -7.79
N PHE A 74 -15.90 -0.48 -8.97
CA PHE A 74 -16.85 0.28 -9.77
C PHE A 74 -17.32 -0.56 -10.96
N ASP A 75 -18.64 -0.58 -11.17
CA ASP A 75 -19.29 -1.29 -12.28
C ASP A 75 -19.47 -0.34 -13.46
N GLY A 76 -18.66 -0.51 -14.51
CA GLY A 76 -18.74 0.28 -15.73
C GLY A 76 -19.99 0.01 -16.57
N LYS A 77 -20.80 -1.02 -16.24
CA LYS A 77 -22.07 -1.35 -16.92
C LYS A 77 -21.94 -1.49 -18.43
N ALA A 78 -20.78 -1.93 -18.91
CA ALA A 78 -20.42 -2.01 -20.33
C ALA A 78 -20.63 -0.68 -21.09
N ASN A 79 -20.58 0.47 -20.39
CA ASN A 79 -20.73 1.79 -20.96
C ASN A 79 -19.50 2.67 -20.67
N GLN A 80 -18.77 3.01 -21.74
CA GLN A 80 -17.55 3.83 -21.63
C GLN A 80 -17.79 5.18 -20.95
N SER A 81 -18.93 5.83 -21.18
CA SER A 81 -19.25 7.10 -20.53
C SER A 81 -19.39 6.93 -19.03
N VAL A 82 -20.05 5.86 -18.58
CA VAL A 82 -20.21 5.57 -17.15
C VAL A 82 -18.86 5.34 -16.49
N GLN A 83 -17.97 4.55 -17.10
CA GLN A 83 -16.63 4.32 -16.58
C GLN A 83 -15.79 5.61 -16.56
N ASN A 84 -15.86 6.42 -17.62
CA ASN A 84 -15.13 7.70 -17.69
C ASN A 84 -15.62 8.69 -16.63
N ASP A 85 -16.94 8.76 -16.41
CA ASP A 85 -17.55 9.63 -15.40
C ASP A 85 -17.19 9.16 -13.98
N ASP A 86 -17.17 7.85 -13.74
CA ASP A 86 -16.74 7.28 -12.47
C ASP A 86 -15.25 7.56 -12.22
N ILE A 87 -14.38 7.37 -13.21
CA ILE A 87 -12.96 7.73 -13.08
C ILE A 87 -12.82 9.21 -12.73
N ALA A 88 -13.47 10.10 -13.49
CA ALA A 88 -13.37 11.54 -13.30
C ALA A 88 -13.87 11.98 -11.93
N ARG A 89 -14.96 11.39 -11.42
CA ARG A 89 -15.51 11.67 -10.09
C ARG A 89 -14.57 11.26 -8.97
N GLU A 90 -13.84 10.16 -9.16
CA GLU A 90 -13.03 9.54 -8.12
C GLU A 90 -11.55 9.97 -8.15
N LEU A 91 -11.14 10.86 -9.08
CA LEU A 91 -9.76 11.37 -9.16
C LEU A 91 -9.25 11.96 -7.84
N ASP A 92 -10.12 12.67 -7.12
CA ASP A 92 -9.80 13.33 -5.85
C ASP A 92 -10.05 12.44 -4.61
N SER A 93 -10.55 11.21 -4.80
CA SER A 93 -10.74 10.23 -3.73
C SER A 93 -9.40 9.75 -3.17
N ASP A 94 -9.42 9.05 -2.03
CA ASP A 94 -8.22 8.65 -1.29
C ASP A 94 -7.52 7.38 -1.81
N PHE A 95 -7.72 7.04 -3.09
CA PHE A 95 -7.15 5.86 -3.75
C PHE A 95 -5.65 5.98 -4.04
N ASP A 96 -4.83 5.14 -3.43
CA ASP A 96 -3.40 5.15 -3.70
C ASP A 96 -3.06 4.61 -5.11
N VAL A 97 -3.96 3.78 -5.71
CA VAL A 97 -3.82 3.23 -7.08
C VAL A 97 -5.17 3.13 -7.77
N PHE A 98 -5.21 3.44 -9.06
CA PHE A 98 -6.34 3.17 -9.96
C PHE A 98 -6.01 1.93 -10.81
N VAL A 99 -6.90 0.95 -10.82
CA VAL A 99 -6.84 -0.23 -11.70
C VAL A 99 -8.01 -0.13 -12.66
N VAL A 100 -7.74 0.03 -13.95
CA VAL A 100 -8.80 0.28 -14.94
C VAL A 100 -8.81 -0.84 -15.97
N ALA A 101 -9.94 -1.51 -16.12
CA ALA A 101 -10.21 -2.41 -17.23
C ALA A 101 -11.02 -1.64 -18.29
N PRO A 102 -10.39 -1.11 -19.37
CA PRO A 102 -11.07 -0.25 -20.32
C PRO A 102 -12.18 -1.01 -21.06
N ILE A 103 -13.34 -0.37 -21.24
CA ILE A 103 -14.49 -0.97 -21.94
C ILE A 103 -14.22 -1.07 -23.44
N SER A 104 -13.59 -0.03 -24.01
CA SER A 104 -13.21 0.02 -25.41
C SER A 104 -11.73 -0.23 -25.61
N SER A 105 -11.37 -0.88 -26.72
CA SER A 105 -9.99 -0.95 -27.20
C SER A 105 -9.62 0.23 -28.10
N ASN A 106 -10.56 1.13 -28.39
CA ASN A 106 -10.30 2.35 -29.15
C ASN A 106 -9.65 3.41 -28.25
N GLU A 107 -8.40 3.74 -28.55
CA GLU A 107 -7.59 4.75 -27.85
C GLU A 107 -8.32 6.08 -27.71
N ASP A 108 -8.97 6.58 -28.77
CA ASP A 108 -9.67 7.86 -28.75
C ASP A 108 -10.81 7.92 -27.71
N GLN A 109 -11.36 6.76 -27.34
CA GLN A 109 -12.48 6.64 -26.39
C GLN A 109 -12.02 6.50 -24.93
N VAL A 110 -10.78 6.06 -24.70
CA VAL A 110 -10.25 5.74 -23.36
C VAL A 110 -9.19 6.72 -22.89
N SER A 111 -8.43 7.31 -23.82
CA SER A 111 -7.26 8.14 -23.50
C SER A 111 -7.60 9.34 -22.64
N ASP A 112 -8.74 10.02 -22.85
CA ASP A 112 -9.13 11.15 -22.01
C ASP A 112 -9.26 10.76 -20.52
N ALA A 113 -9.91 9.64 -20.24
CA ALA A 113 -10.10 9.17 -18.86
C ALA A 113 -8.78 8.70 -18.23
N LEU A 114 -7.97 7.95 -18.97
CA LEU A 114 -6.68 7.46 -18.46
C LEU A 114 -5.67 8.60 -18.27
N ASN A 115 -5.62 9.55 -19.20
CA ASN A 115 -4.73 10.71 -19.11
C ASN A 115 -5.07 11.58 -17.90
N LYS A 116 -6.35 11.72 -17.53
CA LYS A 116 -6.72 12.42 -16.29
C LYS A 116 -6.08 11.81 -15.04
N ILE A 117 -5.98 10.48 -14.97
CA ILE A 117 -5.32 9.76 -13.85
C ILE A 117 -3.81 10.06 -13.85
N VAL A 118 -3.19 9.98 -15.04
CA VAL A 118 -1.75 10.24 -15.23
C VAL A 118 -1.39 11.70 -14.93
N ASP A 119 -2.18 12.65 -15.42
CA ASP A 119 -2.02 14.09 -15.21
C ASP A 119 -2.20 14.47 -13.73
N ALA A 120 -3.12 13.79 -13.03
CA ALA A 120 -3.28 13.87 -11.59
C ALA A 120 -2.12 13.20 -10.80
N LYS A 121 -1.11 12.64 -11.50
CA LYS A 121 0.05 11.94 -10.94
C LYS A 121 -0.34 10.76 -10.05
N ARG A 122 -1.43 10.07 -10.40
CA ARG A 122 -1.92 8.89 -9.69
C ARG A 122 -1.38 7.62 -10.36
N PRO A 123 -0.96 6.61 -9.60
CA PRO A 123 -0.61 5.32 -10.15
C PRO A 123 -1.79 4.69 -10.90
N LEU A 124 -1.52 4.19 -12.10
CA LEU A 124 -2.48 3.52 -12.98
C LEU A 124 -1.94 2.12 -13.35
N ILE A 125 -2.82 1.12 -13.26
CA ILE A 125 -2.61 -0.26 -13.75
C ILE A 125 -3.69 -0.59 -14.77
#